data_AF-A0A536YE44-F1
#
_entry.id   AF-A0A536YE44-F1
#
_cell.length_a   1.000
_cell.length_b   1.000
_cell.length_c   1.000
_cell.angle_alpha   90.00
_cell.angle_beta   90.00
_cell.angle_gamma   90.00
#
_symmetry.space_group_name_H-M   'P 1'
#
loop_
_entity.id
_entity.type
_entity.pdbx_description
1 polymer ?
#
loop_
_entity_poly.entity_id
_entity_poly.type
_entity_poly.pdbx_seq_one_letter_code
_entity_poly.pdbx_strand_id
1 'polypeptide(L)'
;MNEPLSPVAEAIPEQSICREALLEKYAKDKEQTIGDVRARVARALAAAEREEERAHWERRFYEAMEAGFIPAGRINSAAGIPMQATLINCFVQPVGDSISEVVDGKPGIYTAL
;
A
#
# COMPACT_ATOMS: atom_id res chain seq x y z
N MET A 1 7.61 -3.36 -34.56
CA MET A 1 8.71 -2.44 -34.21
C MET A 1 8.70 -2.34 -32.69
N ASN A 2 9.65 -2.99 -32.02
CA ASN A 2 9.83 -2.81 -30.58
C ASN A 2 10.50 -1.46 -30.40
N GLU A 3 9.73 -0.45 -30.03
CA GLU A 3 10.28 0.80 -29.54
C GLU A 3 11.02 0.49 -28.24
N PRO A 4 12.31 0.84 -28.11
CA PRO A 4 12.99 0.67 -26.84
C PRO A 4 12.27 1.56 -25.83
N LEU A 5 11.85 0.96 -24.71
CA LEU A 5 11.38 1.71 -23.55
C LEU A 5 12.41 2.81 -23.29
N SER A 6 11.94 4.06 -23.34
CA SER A 6 12.72 5.27 -23.08
C SER A 6 13.73 5.03 -21.95
N PRO A 7 14.98 5.54 -22.05
CA PRO A 7 15.94 5.43 -20.97
C PRO A 7 15.24 5.82 -19.67
N VAL A 8 15.36 4.93 -18.67
CA VAL A 8 14.86 5.12 -17.31
C VAL A 8 15.09 6.58 -16.97
N ALA A 9 14.00 7.31 -16.72
CA ALA A 9 14.03 8.75 -16.50
C ALA A 9 15.20 9.08 -15.57
N GLU A 10 16.04 10.02 -16.01
CA GLU A 10 17.21 10.50 -15.28
C GLU A 10 16.84 10.63 -13.78
N ALA A 11 17.62 10.00 -12.90
CA ALA A 11 17.27 9.91 -11.49
C ALA A 11 17.18 11.31 -10.88
N ILE A 12 15.95 11.79 -10.74
CA ILE A 12 15.65 13.12 -10.20
C ILE A 12 15.95 13.07 -8.70
N PRO A 13 16.61 14.08 -8.11
CA PRO A 13 16.84 14.13 -6.67
C PRO A 13 15.51 14.09 -5.90
N GLU A 14 15.55 13.51 -4.70
CA GLU A 14 14.40 13.46 -3.78
C GLU A 14 13.88 14.89 -3.52
N GLN A 15 12.58 15.08 -3.74
CA GLN A 15 11.92 16.35 -3.51
C GLN A 15 11.53 16.47 -2.03
N SER A 16 11.69 17.67 -1.45
CA SER A 16 11.40 17.91 -0.03
C SER A 16 9.99 17.50 0.38
N ILE A 17 8.99 17.80 -0.45
CA ILE A 17 7.60 17.42 -0.20
C ILE A 17 7.39 15.90 -0.16
N CYS A 18 8.14 15.13 -0.96
CA CYS A 18 8.08 13.67 -0.94
C CYS A 18 8.66 13.12 0.36
N ARG A 19 9.79 13.68 0.81
CA ARG A 19 10.41 13.34 2.10
C ARG A 19 9.49 13.66 3.27
N GLU A 20 8.90 14.85 3.28
CA GLU A 20 7.95 15.27 4.31
C GLU A 20 6.73 14.34 4.35
N ALA A 21 6.11 14.08 3.20
CA ALA A 21 4.98 13.15 3.10
C ALA A 21 5.36 11.72 3.53
N LEU A 22 6.56 11.26 3.19
CA LEU A 22 7.07 9.95 3.63
C LEU A 22 7.13 9.87 5.15
N LEU A 23 7.80 10.83 5.78
CA LEU A 23 8.01 10.86 7.22
C LEU A 23 6.69 11.02 7.99
N GLU A 24 5.78 11.84 7.49
CA GLU A 24 4.49 12.10 8.15
C GLU A 24 3.51 10.93 8.00
N LYS A 25 3.40 10.34 6.81
CA LYS A 25 2.31 9.40 6.48
C LYS A 25 2.71 7.93 6.56
N TYR A 26 3.96 7.59 6.24
CA TYR A 26 4.36 6.21 5.98
C TYR A 26 5.46 5.69 6.89
N ALA A 27 6.45 6.52 7.24
CA ALA A 27 7.50 6.15 8.17
C ALA A 27 6.93 5.87 9.56
N LYS A 28 7.51 4.88 10.24
CA LYS A 28 7.16 4.45 11.59
C LYS A 28 8.41 4.36 12.46
N ASP A 29 8.24 4.65 13.74
CA ASP A 29 9.32 4.63 14.74
C ASP A 29 10.58 5.40 14.31
N LYS A 30 11.63 4.69 13.89
CA LYS A 30 12.94 5.23 13.52
C LYS A 30 13.19 5.20 12.01
N GLU A 31 12.21 4.84 11.20
CA GLU A 31 12.31 4.85 9.74
C GLU A 31 12.55 6.28 9.24
N GLN A 32 13.50 6.47 8.32
CA GLN A 32 13.88 7.80 7.80
C GLN A 32 13.91 7.86 6.28
N THR A 33 13.90 6.72 5.63
CA THR A 33 14.05 6.58 4.18
C THR A 33 12.96 5.69 3.60
N ILE A 34 12.71 5.83 2.29
CA ILE A 34 11.81 4.92 1.58
C ILE A 34 12.29 3.46 1.65
N GLY A 35 13.61 3.25 1.72
CA GLY A 35 14.21 1.93 1.88
C GLY A 35 13.82 1.26 3.20
N ASP A 36 13.78 2.02 4.30
CA ASP A 36 13.37 1.49 5.60
C ASP A 36 11.90 1.03 5.56
N VAL A 37 11.02 1.87 4.99
CA VAL A 37 9.59 1.56 4.82
C VAL A 37 9.41 0.33 3.93
N ARG A 38 10.12 0.26 2.79
CA ARG A 38 10.08 -0.90 1.89
C ARG A 38 10.54 -2.18 2.58
N ALA A 39 11.59 -2.12 3.40
CA ALA A 39 12.07 -3.28 4.15
C ALA A 39 11.01 -3.81 5.13
N ARG A 40 10.37 -2.91 5.91
CA ARG A 40 9.27 -3.30 6.80
C ARG A 40 8.10 -3.92 6.03
N VAL A 41 7.66 -3.26 4.95
CA VAL A 41 6.52 -3.72 4.15
C VAL A 41 6.83 -5.09 3.52
N ALA A 42 8.01 -5.26 2.94
CA ALA A 42 8.42 -6.53 2.33
C ALA A 42 8.40 -7.69 3.33
N ARG A 43 8.94 -7.48 4.54
CA ARG A 43 8.91 -8.46 5.62
C ARG A 43 7.49 -8.78 6.06
N ALA A 44 6.66 -7.76 6.21
CA ALA A 44 5.27 -7.91 6.63
C ALA A 44 4.45 -8.71 5.61
N LEU A 45 4.65 -8.45 4.31
CA LEU A 45 3.98 -9.20 3.24
C LEU A 45 4.46 -10.66 3.22
N ALA A 46 5.77 -10.90 3.34
CA ALA A 46 6.33 -12.25 3.37
C ALA A 46 5.87 -13.09 4.56
N ALA A 47 5.41 -12.48 5.66
CA ALA A 47 4.91 -13.22 6.82
C ALA A 47 3.69 -14.10 6.53
N ALA A 48 2.92 -13.79 5.48
CA ALA A 48 1.80 -14.62 5.02
C ALA A 48 2.25 -15.95 4.37
N GLU A 49 3.50 -16.01 3.92
CA GLU A 49 4.08 -17.19 3.28
C GLU A 49 4.55 -18.23 4.29
N ARG A 50 4.80 -19.45 3.80
CA ARG A 50 5.40 -20.54 4.59
C ARG A 50 6.77 -20.12 5.11
N GLU A 51 7.09 -20.55 6.33
CA GLU A 51 8.29 -20.10 7.06
C GLU A 51 9.57 -20.28 6.25
N GLU A 52 9.72 -21.41 5.57
CA GLU A 52 10.87 -21.75 4.75
C GLU A 52 11.01 -20.88 3.48
N GLU A 53 9.94 -20.21 3.05
CA GLU A 53 9.92 -19.36 1.85
C GLU A 53 9.96 -17.86 2.17
N ARG A 54 9.74 -17.45 3.43
CA ARG A 54 9.62 -16.03 3.80
C ARG A 54 10.83 -15.21 3.40
N ALA A 55 12.05 -15.74 3.60
CA ALA A 55 13.27 -15.04 3.22
C ALA A 55 13.38 -14.84 1.70
N HIS A 56 12.91 -15.82 0.91
CA HIS A 56 12.85 -15.68 -0.54
C HIS A 56 11.87 -14.56 -0.92
N TRP A 57 10.65 -14.59 -0.37
CA TRP A 57 9.60 -13.64 -0.72
C TRP A 57 9.85 -12.23 -0.19
N GLU A 58 10.42 -12.05 1.01
CA GLU A 58 10.83 -10.74 1.53
C GLU A 58 11.77 -10.05 0.55
N ARG A 59 12.78 -10.78 0.04
CA ARG A 59 13.69 -10.26 -0.99
C ARG A 59 12.94 -9.90 -2.27
N ARG A 60 12.07 -10.79 -2.77
CA ARG A 60 11.33 -10.55 -4.02
C ARG A 60 10.37 -9.36 -3.92
N PHE A 61 9.70 -9.17 -2.79
CA PHE A 61 8.81 -8.03 -2.57
C PHE A 61 9.60 -6.71 -2.50
N TYR A 62 10.75 -6.71 -1.82
CA TYR A 62 11.62 -5.55 -1.78
C TYR A 62 12.13 -5.18 -3.17
N GLU A 63 12.65 -6.16 -3.92
CA GLU A 63 13.11 -5.98 -5.31
C GLU A 63 12.00 -5.44 -6.22
N ALA A 64 10.76 -5.94 -6.08
CA ALA A 64 9.63 -5.44 -6.84
C ALA A 64 9.34 -3.95 -6.55
N MET A 65 9.41 -3.54 -5.27
CA MET A 65 9.20 -2.15 -4.88
C MET A 65 10.33 -1.21 -5.35
N GLU A 66 11.59 -1.68 -5.33
CA GLU A 66 12.71 -0.97 -5.94
C GLU A 66 12.54 -0.85 -7.47
N ALA A 67 11.95 -1.86 -8.12
CA ALA A 67 11.64 -1.86 -9.54
C ALA A 67 10.40 -1.03 -9.93
N GLY A 68 9.77 -0.34 -8.98
CA GLY A 68 8.68 0.60 -9.24
C GLY A 68 7.27 0.10 -8.90
N PHE A 69 7.12 -1.07 -8.28
CA PHE A 69 5.84 -1.45 -7.67
C PHE A 69 5.56 -0.57 -6.45
N ILE A 70 4.40 0.11 -6.42
CA ILE A 70 4.01 1.00 -5.33
C ILE A 70 2.80 0.42 -4.60
N PRO A 71 2.95 -0.09 -3.36
CA PRO A 71 1.81 -0.55 -2.57
C PRO A 71 0.85 0.60 -2.23
N ALA A 72 -0.41 0.25 -1.95
CA ALA A 72 -1.41 1.23 -1.53
C ALA A 72 -1.01 1.94 -0.21
N GLY A 73 -1.49 3.17 -0.01
CA GLY A 73 -1.08 4.00 1.14
C GLY A 73 -1.30 3.33 2.51
N ARG A 74 -2.39 2.57 2.70
CA ARG A 74 -2.64 1.81 3.95
C ARG A 74 -1.66 0.66 4.16
N ILE A 75 -1.22 0.01 3.09
CA ILE A 75 -0.19 -1.03 3.16
C ILE A 75 1.15 -0.41 3.59
N ASN A 76 1.57 0.67 2.92
CA ASN A 76 2.82 1.36 3.27
C ASN A 76 2.81 1.90 4.71
N SER A 77 1.68 2.44 5.17
CA SER A 77 1.57 3.00 6.52
C SER A 77 1.46 1.93 7.61
N ALA A 78 0.78 0.80 7.36
CA ALA A 78 0.37 -0.11 8.43
C ALA A 78 0.90 -1.56 8.33
N ALA A 79 1.50 -1.99 7.23
CA ALA A 79 2.05 -3.35 7.17
C ALA A 79 3.24 -3.48 8.16
N GLY A 80 3.22 -4.51 9.00
CA GLY A 80 4.35 -4.82 9.90
C GLY A 80 4.43 -3.96 11.17
N ILE A 81 3.44 -3.12 11.47
CA ILE A 81 3.34 -2.45 12.77
C ILE A 81 2.46 -3.23 13.75
N PRO A 82 2.66 -3.12 15.07
CA PRO A 82 1.87 -3.84 16.07
C PRO A 82 0.38 -3.45 16.13
N MET A 83 0.03 -2.26 15.63
CA MET A 83 -1.34 -1.75 15.68
C MET A 83 -2.26 -2.55 14.76
N GLN A 84 -3.43 -2.96 15.26
CA GLN A 84 -4.48 -3.56 14.44
C GLN A 84 -5.10 -2.51 13.51
N ALA A 85 -4.46 -2.32 12.35
CA ALA A 85 -4.98 -1.52 11.26
C ALA A 85 -5.31 -2.43 10.08
N THR A 86 -6.45 -2.18 9.43
CA THR A 86 -6.79 -2.87 8.19
C THR A 86 -5.88 -2.38 7.05
N LEU A 87 -5.35 -3.34 6.29
CA LEU A 87 -4.58 -3.05 5.08
C LEU A 87 -5.48 -2.80 3.86
N ILE A 88 -6.80 -2.99 4.01
CA ILE A 88 -7.78 -2.81 2.95
C ILE A 88 -7.91 -1.32 2.64
N ASN A 89 -7.76 -0.98 1.36
CA ASN A 89 -7.96 0.38 0.85
C ASN A 89 -9.42 0.66 0.46
N CYS A 90 -10.10 -0.32 -0.14
CA CYS A 90 -11.45 -0.17 -0.68
C CYS A 90 -12.44 -1.04 0.08
N PHE A 91 -13.62 -0.51 0.37
CA PHE A 91 -14.76 -1.26 0.86
C PHE A 91 -15.91 -1.18 -0.15
N VAL A 92 -16.66 -2.26 -0.29
CA VAL A 92 -17.85 -2.30 -1.16
C VAL A 92 -19.07 -2.42 -0.27
N GLN A 93 -19.94 -1.41 -0.31
CA GLN A 93 -21.19 -1.39 0.43
C GLN A 93 -22.36 -1.69 -0.50
N PRO A 94 -23.14 -2.75 -0.25
CA PRO A 94 -24.39 -2.96 -0.97
C PRO A 94 -25.39 -1.85 -0.66
N VAL A 95 -26.03 -1.32 -1.69
CA VAL A 95 -27.11 -0.33 -1.57
C VAL A 95 -28.41 -0.91 -2.12
N GLY A 96 -29.53 -0.51 -1.52
CA GLY A 96 -30.86 -0.82 -2.03
C GLY A 96 -31.14 0.00 -3.29
N ASP A 97 -32.06 -0.47 -4.13
CA ASP A 97 -32.57 0.30 -5.27
C ASP A 97 -33.54 1.40 -4.80
N SER A 98 -33.02 2.32 -4.00
CA SER A 98 -33.74 3.43 -3.41
C SER A 98 -32.78 4.54 -3.02
N ILE A 99 -33.26 5.78 -3.11
CA ILE A 99 -32.49 6.96 -2.70
C ILE A 99 -32.42 7.06 -1.17
N SER A 100 -33.53 6.78 -0.48
CA SER A 100 -33.68 7.04 0.96
C SER A 100 -34.21 5.88 1.79
N GLU A 101 -34.90 4.91 1.19
CA GLU A 101 -35.54 3.83 1.94
C GLU A 101 -34.65 2.59 2.01
N VAL A 102 -34.90 1.75 3.00
CA VAL A 102 -34.29 0.42 3.07
C VAL A 102 -35.09 -0.51 2.16
N VAL A 103 -34.41 -1.12 1.18
CA VAL A 103 -35.01 -2.10 0.26
C VAL A 103 -34.23 -3.40 0.33
N ASP A 104 -34.93 -4.52 0.51
CA ASP A 104 -34.34 -5.86 0.68
C ASP A 104 -33.24 -5.92 1.75
N GLY A 105 -33.43 -5.17 2.85
CA GLY A 105 -32.47 -5.09 3.95
C GLY A 105 -31.20 -4.28 3.65
N LYS A 106 -31.13 -3.56 2.52
CA LYS A 106 -30.00 -2.69 2.15
C LYS A 106 -30.37 -1.21 2.31
N PRO A 107 -29.46 -0.36 2.81
CA PRO A 107 -29.73 1.07 2.95
C PRO A 107 -29.88 1.75 1.58
N GLY A 108 -30.71 2.78 1.52
CA GLY A 108 -30.75 3.70 0.37
C GLY A 108 -29.46 4.52 0.25
N ILE A 109 -29.24 5.09 -0.93
CA ILE A 109 -27.99 5.78 -1.29
C ILE A 109 -27.59 6.87 -0.28
N TYR A 110 -28.53 7.70 0.19
CA TYR A 110 -28.23 8.81 1.12
C TYR A 110 -27.91 8.38 2.54
N THR A 111 -28.36 7.19 2.96
CA THR A 111 -28.00 6.65 4.27
C THR A 111 -26.66 5.90 4.20
N ALA A 112 -26.30 5.41 3.01
CA ALA A 112 -25.12 4.59 2.78
C ALA A 112 -23.82 5.39 2.63
N LEU A 113 -23.90 6.65 2.18
CA LEU A 113 -22.79 7.57 1.91
C LEU A 113 -22.67 8.63 3.00
#